data_AF-A0A176VES2-F1
#
_entry.id   AF-A0A176VES2-F1
#
_cell.length_a   1.000
_cell.length_b   1.000
_cell.length_c   1.000
_cell.angle_alpha   90.00
_cell.angle_beta   90.00
_cell.angle_gamma   90.00
#
_symmetry.space_group_name_H-M   'P 1'
#
loop_
_entity.id
_entity.type
_entity.pdbx_description
1 polymer ?
#
loop_
_entity_poly.entity_id
_entity_poly.type
_entity_poly.pdbx_seq_one_letter_code
_entity_poly.pdbx_strand_id
1 'polypeptide(L)'
;MVVDLTQIEVMRQLYPVSCPDTAVKYFNQVTGLFLVQCSREEFRKLWCAITFISDIRNLPVLFNLLDLSGNIRTSRKTIAKFEQEKLRLLKLQPEPLTRKKLDLFNTAFQKAQAWDT
;
A
#
# COMPACT_ATOMS: atom_id res chain seq x y z
N MET A 1 -8.34 4.05 2.31
CA MET A 1 -7.69 3.06 3.18
C MET A 1 -6.23 2.93 2.79
N VAL A 2 -5.31 3.29 3.68
CA VAL A 2 -3.86 3.05 3.52
C VAL A 2 -3.51 1.76 4.24
N VAL A 3 -2.92 0.81 3.53
CA VAL A 3 -2.51 -0.48 4.11
C VAL A 3 -1.04 -0.71 3.76
N ASP A 4 -0.25 -1.05 4.78
CA ASP A 4 1.10 -1.54 4.60
C ASP A 4 1.07 -3.05 4.38
N LEU A 5 1.72 -3.46 3.31
CA LEU A 5 1.88 -4.84 2.91
C LEU A 5 3.34 -5.13 2.67
N THR A 6 3.68 -6.41 2.69
CA THR A 6 4.84 -6.93 1.99
C THR A 6 4.32 -7.96 0.99
N GLN A 7 4.38 -7.61 -0.30
CA GLN A 7 3.91 -8.36 -1.50
C GLN A 7 2.43 -8.14 -1.89
N ILE A 8 2.21 -7.66 -3.14
CA ILE A 8 0.95 -7.04 -3.63
C ILE A 8 0.24 -7.81 -4.75
N GLU A 9 0.77 -8.96 -5.18
CA GLU A 9 0.17 -9.66 -6.31
C GLU A 9 -1.31 -10.07 -6.07
N VAL A 10 -1.74 -10.14 -4.81
CA VAL A 10 -3.10 -10.59 -4.44
C VAL A 10 -4.18 -9.54 -4.60
N MET A 11 -3.88 -8.24 -4.57
CA MET A 11 -4.94 -7.24 -4.85
C MET A 11 -5.52 -7.46 -6.25
N ARG A 12 -4.67 -7.77 -7.24
CA ARG A 12 -5.11 -8.05 -8.62
C ARG A 12 -5.87 -9.38 -8.77
N GLN A 13 -5.66 -10.32 -7.86
CA GLN A 13 -6.36 -11.62 -7.85
C GLN A 13 -7.66 -11.61 -7.03
N LEU A 14 -7.82 -10.68 -6.08
CA LEU A 14 -9.09 -10.37 -5.40
C LEU A 14 -10.05 -9.54 -6.26
N TYR A 15 -9.56 -8.95 -7.34
CA TYR A 15 -10.31 -8.06 -8.22
C TYR A 15 -11.54 -8.69 -8.92
N PRO A 16 -11.72 -10.02 -9.09
CA PRO A 16 -12.91 -10.53 -9.75
C PRO A 16 -13.99 -10.98 -8.75
N VAL A 17 -14.30 -10.23 -7.69
CA VAL A 17 -15.59 -10.44 -6.98
C VAL A 17 -16.15 -9.14 -6.37
N SER A 18 -17.08 -8.50 -7.10
CA SER A 18 -18.20 -7.67 -6.58
C SER A 18 -17.99 -6.21 -6.11
N CYS A 19 -16.80 -5.61 -6.19
CA CYS A 19 -16.57 -4.25 -5.65
C CYS A 19 -16.37 -3.16 -6.74
N PRO A 20 -17.43 -2.65 -7.40
CA PRO A 20 -17.32 -1.73 -8.55
C PRO A 20 -16.60 -0.40 -8.23
N ASP A 21 -16.69 0.07 -6.99
CA ASP A 21 -16.14 1.37 -6.57
C ASP A 21 -14.74 1.29 -5.94
N THR A 22 -14.00 0.19 -6.14
CA THR A 22 -12.63 0.04 -5.61
C THR A 22 -11.56 0.43 -6.64
N ALA A 23 -10.68 1.36 -6.27
CA ALA A 23 -9.56 1.80 -7.09
C ALA A 23 -8.27 1.91 -6.27
N VAL A 24 -7.19 1.31 -6.77
CA VAL A 24 -5.84 1.49 -6.19
C VAL A 24 -5.29 2.84 -6.65
N LYS A 25 -5.06 3.75 -5.69
CA LYS A 25 -4.49 5.07 -5.94
C LYS A 25 -2.98 5.10 -5.77
N TYR A 26 -2.46 4.36 -4.79
CA TYR A 26 -1.02 4.22 -4.56
C TYR A 26 -0.61 2.78 -4.57
N PHE A 27 0.56 2.51 -5.12
CA PHE A 27 1.34 1.36 -4.72
C PHE A 27 2.84 1.68 -4.79
N ASN A 28 3.57 1.35 -3.72
CA ASN A 28 5.02 1.30 -3.71
C ASN A 28 5.49 -0.14 -3.45
N GLN A 29 6.11 -0.76 -4.44
CA GLN A 29 6.62 -2.13 -4.33
C GLN A 29 7.85 -2.30 -3.41
N VAL A 30 8.56 -1.22 -3.12
CA VAL A 30 9.78 -1.27 -2.29
C VAL A 30 9.41 -1.34 -0.82
N THR A 31 8.45 -0.52 -0.41
CA THR A 31 7.88 -0.54 0.94
C THR A 31 6.73 -1.54 1.06
N GLY A 32 6.07 -1.84 -0.05
CA GLY A 32 4.84 -2.63 -0.11
C GLY A 32 3.60 -1.85 0.39
N LEU A 33 3.69 -0.53 0.55
CA LEU A 33 2.56 0.31 0.93
C LEU A 33 1.60 0.52 -0.25
N PHE A 34 0.30 0.50 0.01
CA PHE A 34 -0.72 0.84 -0.97
C PHE A 34 -1.88 1.64 -0.38
N LEU A 35 -2.57 2.37 -1.25
CA LEU A 35 -3.75 3.16 -0.94
C LEU A 35 -4.89 2.71 -1.83
N VAL A 36 -5.97 2.27 -1.22
CA VAL A 36 -7.21 1.92 -1.89
C VAL A 36 -8.24 2.99 -1.60
N GLN A 37 -8.82 3.53 -2.66
CA GLN A 37 -10.05 4.31 -2.61
C GLN A 37 -11.23 3.36 -2.81
N CYS A 38 -12.22 3.45 -1.94
CA CYS A 38 -13.45 2.68 -2.04
C CYS A 38 -14.59 3.40 -1.31
N SER A 39 -15.83 3.02 -1.61
CA SER A 39 -16.99 3.42 -0.83
C SER A 39 -16.94 2.79 0.57
N ARG A 40 -17.75 3.30 1.51
CA ARG A 40 -17.80 2.76 2.88
C ARG A 40 -18.30 1.31 2.93
N GLU A 41 -19.20 0.95 2.02
CA GLU A 41 -19.74 -0.42 1.93
C GLU A 41 -18.66 -1.38 1.44
N GLU A 42 -17.97 -1.01 0.37
CA GLU A 42 -16.90 -1.83 -0.22
C GLU A 42 -15.67 -1.92 0.68
N PHE A 43 -15.38 -0.88 1.47
CA PHE A 43 -14.34 -0.93 2.48
C PHE A 43 -14.53 -2.09 3.47
N ARG A 44 -15.75 -2.33 3.96
CA ARG A 44 -16.01 -3.43 4.91
C ARG A 44 -15.75 -4.79 4.27
N LYS A 45 -16.24 -4.99 3.03
CA LYS A 45 -16.03 -6.23 2.26
C LYS A 45 -14.54 -6.48 2.03
N LEU A 46 -13.82 -5.44 1.60
CA LEU A 46 -12.38 -5.49 1.37
C LEU A 46 -11.59 -5.76 2.66
N TRP A 47 -11.93 -5.12 3.77
CA TRP A 47 -11.27 -5.34 5.06
C TRP A 47 -11.47 -6.76 5.57
N CYS A 48 -12.69 -7.29 5.50
CA CYS A 48 -12.97 -8.68 5.82
C CYS A 48 -12.15 -9.63 4.94
N ALA A 49 -12.13 -9.42 3.62
CA ALA A 49 -11.34 -10.25 2.71
C ALA A 49 -9.84 -10.23 3.07
N ILE A 50 -9.28 -9.05 3.37
CA ILE A 50 -7.89 -8.88 3.76
C ILE A 50 -7.54 -9.70 5.01
N THR A 51 -8.42 -9.75 6.01
CA THR A 51 -8.16 -10.51 7.25
C THR A 51 -8.08 -12.03 7.05
N PHE A 52 -8.61 -12.56 5.94
CA PHE A 52 -8.52 -13.99 5.62
C PHE A 52 -7.26 -14.36 4.84
N ILE A 53 -6.51 -13.38 4.33
CA ILE A 53 -5.28 -13.62 3.58
C ILE A 53 -4.15 -13.81 4.58
N SER A 54 -3.78 -15.06 4.81
CA SER A 54 -2.67 -15.43 5.71
C SER A 54 -1.37 -15.72 4.94
N ASP A 55 -1.47 -16.13 3.68
CA ASP A 55 -0.32 -16.36 2.82
C ASP A 55 -0.55 -15.85 1.38
N ILE A 56 0.55 -15.48 0.73
CA ILE A 56 0.59 -15.12 -0.68
C ILE A 56 1.73 -15.90 -1.32
N ARG A 57 1.41 -16.77 -2.26
CA ARG A 57 2.41 -17.63 -2.94
C ARG A 57 3.28 -18.40 -1.93
N ASN A 58 2.65 -18.97 -0.90
CA ASN A 58 3.31 -19.70 0.20
C ASN A 58 4.23 -18.84 1.09
N LEU A 59 4.13 -17.50 1.03
CA LEU A 59 4.80 -16.61 1.97
C LEU A 59 3.78 -16.08 2.97
N PRO A 60 4.00 -16.21 4.29
CA PRO A 60 3.10 -15.64 5.28
C PRO A 60 3.11 -14.12 5.13
N VAL A 61 1.92 -13.52 5.13
CA VAL A 61 1.76 -12.07 5.00
C VAL A 61 0.90 -11.52 6.12
N LEU A 62 1.15 -10.25 6.45
CA LEU A 62 0.32 -9.47 7.35
C LEU A 62 0.00 -8.13 6.69
N PHE A 63 -1.27 -7.76 6.73
CA PHE A 63 -1.74 -6.48 6.23
C PHE A 63 -1.93 -5.55 7.42
N ASN A 64 -1.15 -4.47 7.48
CA ASN A 64 -1.28 -3.49 8.54
C ASN A 64 -2.08 -2.28 8.05
N LEU A 65 -3.22 -2.03 8.67
CA LEU A 65 -4.05 -0.88 8.35
C LEU A 65 -3.50 0.37 9.03
N LEU A 66 -3.05 1.33 8.21
CA LEU A 66 -2.45 2.57 8.72
C LEU A 66 -3.44 3.72 8.83
N ASP A 67 -4.41 3.78 7.91
CA ASP A 67 -5.37 4.89 7.88
C ASP A 67 -6.67 4.55 7.16
N LEU A 68 -7.79 4.97 7.78
CA LEU A 68 -9.15 4.90 7.24
C LEU A 68 -9.76 6.26 6.98
N SER A 69 -8.96 7.33 7.03
CA SER A 69 -9.49 8.68 6.85
C SER A 69 -10.21 8.80 5.50
N GLY A 70 -11.42 9.35 5.55
CA GLY A 70 -12.23 9.64 4.35
C GLY A 70 -11.71 10.85 3.57
N ASN A 71 -10.50 11.33 3.87
CA ASN A 71 -9.91 12.51 3.28
C ASN A 71 -8.53 12.17 2.70
N ILE A 72 -8.38 12.40 1.40
CA ILE A 72 -7.14 12.11 0.68
C ILE A 72 -5.93 12.87 1.25
N ARG A 73 -6.14 14.08 1.80
CA ARG A 73 -5.07 14.91 2.37
C ARG A 73 -4.48 14.29 3.63
N THR A 74 -5.31 13.70 4.49
CA THR A 74 -4.84 13.01 5.71
C THR A 74 -4.16 11.71 5.34
N SER A 75 -4.72 10.91 4.43
CA SER A 75 -4.06 9.70 3.93
C SER A 75 -2.69 9.97 3.30
N ARG A 76 -2.54 11.08 2.55
CA ARG A 76 -1.23 11.49 2.00
C ARG A 76 -0.20 11.79 3.08
N LYS A 77 -0.59 12.50 4.15
CA LYS A 77 0.33 12.77 5.27
C LYS A 77 0.76 11.47 5.94
N THR A 78 -0.17 10.52 6.13
CA THR A 78 0.15 9.21 6.68
C THR A 78 1.10 8.43 5.77
N ILE A 79 0.84 8.38 4.46
CA ILE A 79 1.73 7.76 3.47
C ILE A 79 3.12 8.40 3.51
N ALA A 80 3.21 9.73 3.45
CA ALA A 80 4.48 10.43 3.44
C ALA A 80 5.31 10.13 4.68
N LYS A 81 4.69 10.18 5.87
CA LYS A 81 5.35 9.86 7.13
C LYS A 81 5.82 8.40 7.18
N PHE A 82 4.97 7.48 6.74
CA PHE A 82 5.28 6.05 6.75
C PHE A 82 6.40 5.68 5.78
N GLU A 83 6.32 6.16 4.54
CA GLU A 83 7.33 5.94 3.50
C GLU A 83 8.70 6.49 3.91
N GLN A 84 8.75 7.69 4.50
CA GLN A 84 9.99 8.29 5.01
C GLN A 84 10.62 7.44 6.11
N GLU A 85 9.82 6.97 7.06
CA GLU A 85 10.31 6.14 8.16
C GLU A 85 10.75 4.76 7.67
N LYS A 86 9.98 4.12 6.78
CA LYS A 86 10.34 2.82 6.20
C LYS A 86 11.61 2.92 5.37
N LEU A 87 11.80 4.00 4.61
CA LEU A 87 13.05 4.26 3.90
C LEU A 87 14.22 4.48 4.87
N ARG A 88 14.01 5.20 5.98
CA ARG A 88 15.03 5.40 7.02
C ARG A 88 15.49 4.06 7.59
N LEU A 89 14.54 3.17 7.90
CA LEU A 89 14.84 1.82 8.40
C LEU A 89 15.56 0.95 7.38
N LEU A 90 15.14 0.98 6.11
CA LEU A 90 15.80 0.25 5.02
C LEU A 90 17.27 0.66 4.82
N LYS A 91 17.60 1.95 5.04
CA LYS A 91 18.98 2.43 4.97
C LYS A 91 19.88 1.95 6.12
N LEU A 92 19.28 1.54 7.25
CA LEU A 92 20.00 1.03 8.42
C LEU A 92 20.21 -0.49 8.38
N GLN A 93 19.60 -1.18 7.42
CA GLN A 93 19.78 -2.61 7.27
C GLN A 93 21.18 -2.94 6.76
N PRO A 94 21.74 -4.10 7.15
CA PRO A 94 23.08 -4.52 6.71
C PRO A 94 23.15 -4.77 5.20
N GLU A 95 22.03 -5.09 4.55
CA GLU A 95 21.96 -5.13 3.10
C GLU A 95 21.77 -3.71 2.52
N PRO A 96 22.71 -3.23 1.69
CA PRO A 96 22.60 -1.90 1.11
C PRO A 96 21.43 -1.85 0.12
N LEU A 97 20.62 -0.78 0.24
CA LEU A 97 19.55 -0.52 -0.71
C LEU A 97 20.14 -0.31 -2.11
N THR A 98 19.87 -1.26 -3.01
CA THR A 98 20.35 -1.17 -4.40
C THR A 98 19.80 0.08 -5.07
N ARG A 99 20.61 0.72 -5.94
CA ARG A 99 20.21 1.91 -6.71
C ARG A 99 18.86 1.73 -7.42
N LYS A 100 18.64 0.54 -8.01
CA LYS A 100 17.35 0.15 -8.61
C LYS A 100 16.16 0.26 -7.65
N LYS A 101 16.29 -0.23 -6.40
CA LYS A 101 15.23 -0.12 -5.39
C LYS A 101 14.99 1.33 -4.98
N LEU A 102 16.06 2.13 -4.87
CA LEU A 102 15.94 3.56 -4.55
C LEU A 102 15.23 4.33 -5.67
N ASP A 103 15.56 4.06 -6.93
CA ASP A 103 14.93 4.70 -8.08
C ASP A 103 13.43 4.34 -8.19
N LEU A 104 13.10 3.06 -7.94
CA LEU A 104 11.71 2.60 -7.86
C LEU A 104 10.94 3.28 -6.73
N PHE A 105 11.54 3.40 -5.55
CA PHE A 105 10.96 4.11 -4.43
C PHE A 105 10.68 5.57 -4.79
N ASN A 106 11.68 6.29 -5.30
CA ASN A 106 11.56 7.70 -5.66
C ASN A 106 10.49 7.90 -6.73
N THR A 107 10.44 7.02 -7.74
CA THR A 107 9.42 7.09 -8.80
C THR A 107 8.01 6.88 -8.25
N ALA A 108 7.82 5.89 -7.38
CA ALA A 108 6.52 5.64 -6.74
C ALA A 108 6.12 6.79 -5.81
N PHE A 109 7.07 7.32 -5.04
CA PHE A 109 6.85 8.42 -4.11
C PHE A 109 6.51 9.74 -4.83
N GLN A 110 7.17 10.04 -5.96
CA GLN A 110 6.83 11.18 -6.79
C GLN A 110 5.43 11.05 -7.41
N LYS A 111 5.06 9.85 -7.86
CA LYS A 111 3.67 9.59 -8.30
C LYS A 111 2.68 9.88 -7.18
N ALA A 112 2.98 9.50 -5.94
CA ALA A 112 2.12 9.78 -4.78
C ALA A 112 1.88 11.27 -4.50
N GLN A 113 2.86 12.10 -4.83
CA GLN A 113 2.74 13.55 -4.73
C GLN A 113 1.92 14.16 -5.89
N ALA A 114 1.83 13.47 -7.02
CA ALA A 114 1.23 13.98 -8.26
C ALA A 114 -0.26 13.63 -8.48
N TRP A 115 -0.90 12.75 -7.70
CA TRP A 115 -2.29 12.30 -7.95
C TRP A 115 -3.41 13.34 -7.70
N ASP A 116 -3.09 14.63 -7.69
CA ASP A 116 -4.02 15.75 -7.48
C ASP A 116 -4.00 16.80 -8.60
N THR A 117 -3.32 16.52 -9.72
CA THR A 117 -3.41 17.38 -10.92
C THR A 117 -4.42 16.81 -11.91
#